data_AF-A0A8J3KJ99-F1
#
_entry.id   AF-A0A8J3KJ99-F1
#
_cell.length_a   1.000
_cell.length_b   1.000
_cell.length_c   1.000
_cell.angle_alpha   90.00
_cell.angle_beta   90.00
_cell.angle_gamma   90.00
#
_symmetry.space_group_name_H-M   'P 1'
#
loop_
_entity.id
_entity.type
_entity.pdbx_description
1 polymer ?
#
loop_
_entity_poly.entity_id
_entity_poly.type
_entity_poly.pdbx_seq_one_letter_code
_entity_poly.pdbx_strand_id
1 'polypeptide(L)'
;MALGPEDERRLAELAEQTRAADPHFALGLGAGDPHPPAEYRRPRRTGLRVVLALTGFALAVFLFATGAPGGGFLAAVGAVLALATVGDFAGSGDRPD
;
A
#
# COMPACT_ATOMS: atom_id res chain seq x y z
N MET A 1 24.89 12.49 30.17
CA MET A 1 25.64 13.30 29.20
C MET A 1 24.72 14.40 28.73
N ALA A 2 25.16 15.66 28.78
CA ALA A 2 24.43 16.75 28.15
C ALA A 2 24.78 16.78 26.66
N LEU A 3 23.81 17.07 25.80
CA LEU A 3 24.03 17.24 24.36
C LEU A 3 24.81 18.54 24.13
N GLY A 4 25.66 18.54 23.10
CA GLY A 4 26.31 19.77 22.65
C GLY A 4 25.30 20.70 21.96
N PRO A 5 25.58 22.01 21.90
CA PRO A 5 24.70 22.97 21.24
C PRO A 5 24.52 22.68 19.74
N GLU A 6 25.52 22.07 19.10
CA GLU A 6 25.42 21.63 17.70
C GLU A 6 24.47 20.43 17.54
N ASP A 7 24.50 19.49 18.47
CA ASP A 7 23.63 18.32 18.47
C ASP A 7 22.17 18.74 18.70
N GLU A 8 21.95 19.69 19.62
CA GLU A 8 20.62 20.28 19.86
C GLU A 8 20.08 20.95 18.60
N ARG A 9 20.90 21.72 17.88
CA ARG A 9 20.50 22.36 16.63
C ARG A 9 20.14 21.33 15.56
N ARG A 10 20.96 20.29 15.40
CA ARG A 10 20.69 19.19 14.46
C ARG A 10 19.40 18.44 14.81
N LEU A 11 19.15 18.17 16.08
CA LEU A 11 17.92 17.53 16.53
C LEU A 11 16.69 18.41 16.29
N ALA A 12 16.81 19.72 16.47
CA ALA A 12 15.73 20.66 16.16
C ALA A 12 15.41 20.68 14.66
N GLU A 13 16.42 20.74 13.81
CA GLU A 13 16.27 20.65 12.35
C GLU A 13 15.61 19.31 11.94
N LEU A 14 16.07 18.20 12.52
CA LEU A 14 15.50 16.88 12.25
C LEU A 14 14.03 16.77 12.70
N ALA A 15 13.70 17.34 13.86
CA ALA A 15 12.34 17.35 14.37
C ALA A 15 11.40 18.19 13.48
N GLU A 16 11.90 19.28 12.91
CA GLU A 16 11.13 20.12 11.99
C GLU A 16 10.91 19.42 10.64
N GLN A 17 11.95 18.83 10.07
CA GLN A 17 11.84 17.98 8.87
C GLN A 17 10.86 16.82 9.08
N THR A 18 10.93 16.16 10.23
CA THR A 18 10.04 15.04 10.57
C THR A 18 8.58 15.50 10.71
N ARG A 19 8.32 16.65 11.33
CA ARG A 19 6.97 17.24 11.40
C ARG A 19 6.42 17.60 10.03
N ALA A 20 7.25 18.12 9.13
CA ALA A 20 6.84 18.45 7.77
C ALA A 20 6.52 17.20 6.94
N ALA A 21 7.30 16.13 7.10
CA ALA A 21 7.11 14.87 6.37
C ALA A 21 5.93 14.04 6.91
N ASP A 22 5.79 13.94 8.24
CA ASP A 22 4.77 13.12 8.88
C ASP A 22 4.29 13.72 10.22
N PRO A 23 3.27 14.60 10.18
CA PRO A 23 2.75 15.26 11.37
C PRO A 23 2.21 14.28 12.42
N HIS A 24 1.59 13.19 11.99
CA HIS A 24 0.99 12.21 12.91
C HIS A 24 2.05 11.40 13.63
N PHE A 25 3.13 11.02 12.94
CA PHE A 25 4.28 10.38 13.58
C PHE A 25 4.89 11.30 14.63
N ALA A 26 5.15 12.56 14.27
CA ALA A 26 5.77 13.54 15.17
C ALA A 26 4.91 13.85 16.41
N LEU A 27 3.59 13.98 16.25
CA LEU A 27 2.66 14.16 17.36
C LEU A 27 2.64 12.97 18.31
N GLY A 28 2.56 11.74 17.76
CA GLY A 28 2.57 10.52 18.56
C GLY A 28 3.89 10.36 19.33
N LEU A 29 5.03 10.58 18.67
CA LEU A 29 6.34 10.52 19.30
C LEU A 29 6.46 11.52 20.46
N GLY A 30 5.96 12.75 20.28
CA GLY A 30 5.95 13.78 21.34
C GLY A 30 5.00 13.48 22.49
N ALA A 31 3.92 12.74 22.25
CA ALA A 31 2.94 12.33 23.26
C ALA A 31 3.35 11.07 24.04
N GLY A 32 4.46 10.42 23.68
CA GLY A 32 4.87 9.12 24.24
C GLY A 32 4.11 7.92 23.66
N ASP A 33 3.33 8.13 22.61
CA ASP A 33 2.59 7.09 21.88
C ASP A 33 3.02 7.10 20.40
N PRO A 34 4.20 6.54 20.08
CA PRO A 34 4.77 6.62 18.74
C PRO A 34 3.87 5.89 17.74
N HIS A 35 3.24 6.67 16.87
CA HIS A 35 2.47 6.14 15.76
C HIS A 35 3.43 5.60 14.69
N PRO A 36 3.10 4.54 13.94
CA PRO A 36 3.97 4.04 12.89
C PRO A 36 4.17 5.08 11.76
N PRO A 37 5.37 5.24 11.20
CA PRO A 37 5.64 6.14 10.07
C PRO A 37 4.71 5.90 8.87
N ALA A 38 4.45 6.96 8.09
CA ALA A 38 3.56 6.93 6.92
C ALA A 38 3.83 5.79 5.93
N GLU A 39 5.09 5.42 5.73
CA GLU A 39 5.49 4.29 4.87
C GLU A 39 4.87 2.96 5.31
N TYR A 40 4.81 2.71 6.62
CA TYR A 40 4.20 1.52 7.21
C TYR A 40 2.68 1.64 7.37
N ARG A 41 2.14 2.85 7.29
CA ARG A 41 0.69 3.11 7.24
C ARG A 41 0.08 2.84 5.87
N ARG A 42 0.89 2.46 4.86
CA ARG A 42 0.38 2.15 3.52
C ARG A 42 -0.76 1.14 3.63
N PRO A 43 -1.93 1.47 3.09
CA PRO A 43 -3.14 0.78 3.49
C PRO A 43 -3.15 -0.64 2.93
N ARG A 44 -3.72 -1.56 3.72
CA ARG A 44 -4.29 -2.88 3.35
C ARG A 44 -5.22 -2.87 2.11
N ARG A 45 -5.36 -1.75 1.39
CA ARG A 45 -6.11 -1.63 0.14
C ARG A 45 -5.60 -2.59 -0.94
N THR A 46 -4.34 -2.99 -0.89
CA THR A 46 -3.80 -4.10 -1.70
C THR A 46 -4.50 -5.41 -1.39
N GLY A 47 -4.68 -5.76 -0.12
CA GLY A 47 -5.40 -6.97 0.29
C GLY A 47 -6.85 -7.00 -0.20
N LEU A 48 -7.58 -5.88 -0.06
CA LEU A 48 -8.96 -5.81 -0.53
C LEU A 48 -9.08 -6.00 -2.05
N ARG A 49 -8.20 -5.36 -2.83
CA ARG A 49 -8.18 -5.51 -4.30
C ARG A 49 -7.87 -6.94 -4.72
N VAL A 50 -6.89 -7.58 -4.09
CA VAL A 50 -6.52 -8.98 -4.34
C VAL A 50 -7.67 -9.93 -4.01
N VAL A 51 -8.34 -9.73 -2.86
CA VAL A 51 -9.50 -10.53 -2.47
C VAL A 51 -10.65 -10.36 -3.47
N LEU A 52 -10.91 -9.13 -3.92
CA LEU A 52 -11.96 -8.86 -4.90
C LEU A 52 -11.66 -9.53 -6.26
N ALA A 53 -10.40 -9.45 -6.71
CA ALA A 53 -9.94 -10.10 -7.94
C ALA A 53 -10.04 -11.63 -7.87
N LEU A 54 -9.57 -12.24 -6.78
CA LEU A 54 -9.67 -13.69 -6.56
C LEU A 54 -11.11 -14.17 -6.49
N THR A 55 -11.98 -13.42 -5.80
CA THR A 55 -13.41 -13.74 -5.70
C THR A 55 -14.09 -13.66 -7.07
N GLY A 56 -13.81 -12.61 -7.85
CA GLY A 56 -14.32 -12.48 -9.22
C GLY A 56 -13.84 -13.59 -10.13
N PHE A 57 -12.56 -13.97 -10.03
CA PHE A 57 -11.99 -15.09 -10.79
C PHE A 57 -12.66 -16.42 -10.44
N ALA A 58 -12.81 -16.74 -9.14
CA ALA A 58 -13.45 -17.97 -8.69
C ALA A 58 -14.91 -18.07 -9.18
N LEU A 59 -15.65 -16.95 -9.14
CA LEU A 59 -17.02 -16.89 -9.64
C LEU A 59 -17.09 -17.13 -11.15
N ALA A 60 -16.15 -16.55 -11.93
CA ALA A 60 -16.09 -16.76 -13.37
C ALA A 60 -15.78 -18.22 -13.74
N VAL A 61 -14.83 -18.85 -13.03
CA VAL A 61 -14.50 -20.28 -13.22
C VAL A 61 -15.69 -21.17 -12.88
N PHE A 62 -16.40 -20.89 -11.78
CA PHE A 62 -17.61 -21.63 -11.39
C PHE A 62 -18.69 -21.54 -12.49
N LEU A 63 -19.01 -20.33 -12.95
CA LEU A 63 -20.02 -20.12 -14.00
C LEU A 63 -19.64 -20.82 -15.31
N PHE A 64 -18.36 -20.78 -15.68
CA PHE A 64 -17.83 -21.51 -16.84
C PHE A 64 -17.97 -23.03 -16.68
N ALA A 65 -17.58 -23.58 -15.52
CA ALA A 65 -17.67 -25.01 -15.24
C ALA A 65 -19.11 -25.53 -15.22
N THR A 66 -20.07 -24.69 -14.80
CA THR A 66 -21.50 -25.03 -14.81
C THR A 66 -22.17 -24.90 -16.19
N GLY A 67 -21.42 -24.54 -17.24
CA GLY A 67 -21.94 -24.45 -18.61
C GLY A 67 -22.89 -23.26 -18.83
N ALA A 68 -22.81 -22.22 -18.00
CA ALA A 68 -23.66 -21.05 -18.14
C ALA A 68 -23.31 -20.29 -19.44
N PRO A 69 -24.30 -19.94 -20.28
CA PRO A 69 -24.06 -19.16 -21.49
C PRO A 69 -23.46 -17.79 -21.10
N GLY A 70 -22.21 -17.54 -21.53
CA GLY A 70 -21.44 -16.34 -21.18
C GLY A 70 -20.24 -16.58 -20.26
N GLY A 71 -20.07 -17.79 -19.71
CA GLY A 71 -18.97 -18.11 -18.78
C GLY A 71 -17.57 -17.93 -19.38
N GLY A 72 -17.38 -18.22 -20.68
CA GLY A 72 -16.09 -18.04 -21.35
C GLY A 72 -15.67 -16.56 -21.49
N PHE A 73 -16.64 -15.67 -21.73
CA PHE A 73 -16.39 -14.23 -21.80
C PHE A 73 -16.07 -13.65 -20.42
N LEU A 74 -16.81 -14.06 -19.38
CA LEU A 74 -16.53 -13.66 -18.00
C LEU A 74 -15.17 -14.17 -17.51
N ALA A 75 -14.76 -15.39 -17.90
CA ALA A 75 -13.44 -15.92 -17.60
C ALA A 75 -12.32 -15.12 -18.29
N ALA A 76 -12.50 -14.75 -19.56
CA ALA A 76 -11.54 -13.93 -20.29
C ALA A 76 -11.40 -12.51 -19.70
N VAL A 77 -12.52 -11.86 -19.37
CA VAL A 77 -12.51 -10.53 -18.71
C VAL A 77 -11.88 -10.60 -17.32
N GLY A 78 -12.21 -11.64 -16.54
CA GLY A 78 -11.59 -11.89 -15.23
C GLY A 78 -10.08 -12.10 -15.32
N ALA A 79 -9.60 -12.85 -16.31
CA ALA A 79 -8.17 -13.07 -16.54
C ALA A 79 -7.44 -11.78 -16.95
N VAL A 80 -8.05 -10.94 -17.81
CA VAL A 80 -7.48 -9.65 -18.22
C VAL A 80 -7.41 -8.67 -17.05
N LEU A 81 -8.43 -8.61 -16.19
CA LEU A 81 -8.42 -7.79 -14.98
C LEU A 81 -7.39 -8.28 -13.96
N ALA A 82 -7.26 -9.60 -13.78
CA ALA A 82 -6.22 -10.19 -12.94
C ALA A 82 -4.81 -9.85 -13.47
N LEU A 83 -4.60 -9.91 -14.78
CA LEU A 83 -3.32 -9.56 -15.39
C LEU A 83 -3.00 -8.05 -15.27
N ALA A 84 -3.98 -7.18 -15.49
CA ALA A 84 -3.83 -5.73 -15.35
C ALA A 84 -3.47 -5.34 -13.90
N THR A 85 -4.14 -5.96 -12.92
CA THR A 85 -3.84 -5.71 -11.50
C THR A 85 -2.45 -6.23 -11.08
N VAL A 86 -1.94 -7.29 -11.70
CA VAL A 86 -0.56 -7.77 -11.49
C VAL A 86 0.46 -6.87 -12.19
N GLY A 87 0.15 -6.33 -13.37
CA GLY A 87 1.02 -5.39 -14.11
C GLY A 87 1.27 -4.09 -13.36
N ASP A 88 0.26 -3.55 -12.68
CA ASP A 88 0.40 -2.37 -11.81
C ASP A 88 1.34 -2.60 -10.61
N PHE A 89 1.47 -3.85 -10.13
CA PHE A 89 2.47 -4.19 -9.12
C PHE A 89 3.89 -4.18 -9.70
N ALA A 90 4.08 -4.68 -10.92
CA ALA A 90 5.39 -4.75 -11.57
C ALA A 90 5.92 -3.38 -12.02
N GLY A 91 5.04 -2.48 -12.46
CA GLY A 91 5.41 -1.13 -12.94
C GLY A 91 5.75 -0.11 -11.85
N SER A 92 5.56 -0.44 -10.57
CA SER A 92 5.86 0.45 -9.44
C SER A 92 7.28 0.29 -8.87
N GLY A 93 8.09 -0.60 -9.48
CA GLY A 93 9.42 -0.98 -8.98
C GLY A 93 10.62 -0.37 -9.70
N ASP A 94 10.44 0.39 -10.78
CA ASP A 94 11.58 0.91 -11.54
C ASP A 94 11.48 2.43 -11.72
N ARG A 95 12.00 3.14 -10.72
CA ARG A 95 12.48 4.51 -10.86
C ARG A 95 13.91 4.51 -10.31
N PRO A 96 14.94 4.45 -11.17
CA PRO A 96 16.28 4.77 -10.75
C PRO A 96 16.41 6.30 -10.70
N ASP A 97 16.73 6.81 -9.52
CA ASP A 97 17.23 8.18 -9.31
C ASP A 97 18.67 8.30 -9.84
#